data_AF-A0A2M8C8H2-F1
#
_entry.id   AF-A0A2M8C8H2-F1
#
_cell.length_a   1.000
_cell.length_b   1.000
_cell.length_c   1.000
_cell.angle_alpha   90.00
_cell.angle_beta   90.00
_cell.angle_gamma   90.00
#
_symmetry.space_group_name_H-M   'P 1'
#
loop_
_entity.id
_entity.type
_entity.pdbx_description
1 polymer ?
#
loop_
_entity_poly.entity_id
_entity_poly.type
_entity_poly.pdbx_seq_one_letter_code
_entity_poly.pdbx_strand_id
1 'polypeptide(L)' 'MTSILIKPKTKSEYDLLTRLLKKMQIEIQVVEEPYPNYESLKAIEDVENKKGIRSKNSKELFDSLGI' A
#
# COMPACT_ATOMS: atom_id res chain seq x y z
N MET A 1 5.63 10.46 9.60
CA MET A 1 4.48 10.32 8.69
C MET A 1 3.91 8.93 8.91
N THR A 2 2.63 8.83 9.28
CA THR A 2 1.94 7.58 9.61
C THR A 2 1.37 6.95 8.34
N SER A 3 1.78 5.72 7.98
CA SER A 3 1.25 4.99 6.82
C SER A 3 0.24 3.93 7.27
N ILE A 4 -0.95 3.97 6.67
CA ILE A 4 -2.03 2.99 6.91
C ILE A 4 -1.69 1.70 6.17
N LEU A 5 -1.63 0.58 6.89
CA LEU A 5 -1.35 -0.74 6.31
C LEU A 5 -2.68 -1.48 6.12
N ILE A 6 -3.14 -1.56 4.87
CA ILE A 6 -4.35 -2.28 4.49
C ILE A 6 -4.14 -3.78 4.74
N LYS A 7 -5.10 -4.42 5.39
CA LYS A 7 -5.04 -5.81 5.88
C LYS A 7 -4.55 -6.76 4.78
N PRO A 8 -3.39 -7.44 4.95
CA PRO A 8 -2.87 -8.40 3.97
C PRO A 8 -3.78 -9.63 3.86
N LYS A 9 -3.95 -10.16 2.64
CA LYS A 9 -4.83 -11.32 2.38
C LYS A 9 -4.24 -12.62 2.89
N THR A 10 -2.91 -12.68 3.04
CA THR A 10 -2.18 -13.90 3.40
C THR A 10 -1.05 -13.61 4.40
N LYS A 11 -0.68 -14.65 5.18
CA LYS A 11 0.41 -14.55 6.18
C LYS A 11 1.76 -14.18 5.55
N SER A 12 2.01 -14.63 4.31
CA SER A 12 3.20 -14.28 3.53
C SER A 12 3.27 -12.81 3.13
N GLU A 13 2.13 -12.20 2.76
CA GLU A 13 2.08 -10.76 2.45
C GLU A 13 2.32 -9.92 3.71
N TYR A 14 1.76 -10.34 4.84
CA TYR A 14 1.99 -9.69 6.12
C TYR A 14 3.48 -9.64 6.46
N ASP A 15 4.18 -10.78 6.36
CA ASP A 15 5.61 -10.87 6.67
C ASP A 15 6.47 -10.05 5.70
N LEU A 16 6.07 -9.96 4.43
CA LEU A 16 6.78 -9.17 3.42
C LEU A 16 6.59 -7.67 3.69
N LEU A 17 5.34 -7.22 3.87
CA LEU A 17 5.01 -5.81 4.11
C LEU A 17 5.62 -5.30 5.42
N THR A 18 5.56 -6.08 6.50
CA THR A 18 6.19 -5.70 7.78
C THR A 18 7.71 -5.60 7.65
N ARG A 19 8.38 -6.52 6.94
CA ARG A 19 9.84 -6.41 6.70
C ARG A 19 10.20 -5.17 5.88
N LEU A 20 9.41 -4.85 4.88
CA LEU A 20 9.66 -3.74 3.96
C LEU A 20 9.47 -2.39 4.65
N LEU A 21 8.35 -2.22 5.36
CA LEU A 21 8.05 -1.00 6.10
C LEU A 21 8.98 -0.78 7.30
N LYS A 22 9.41 -1.85 7.96
CA LYS A 22 10.45 -1.78 9.01
C LYS A 22 11.80 -1.33 8.45
N LYS A 23 12.17 -1.76 7.25
CA LYS A 23 13.40 -1.27 6.57
C LYS A 23 13.31 0.21 6.20
N MET A 24 12.11 0.71 5.93
CA MET A 24 11.86 2.12 5.62
C MET A 24 11.71 3.01 6.87
N GLN A 25 11.91 2.45 8.09
CA GLN A 25 11.72 3.16 9.37
C GLN A 25 10.32 3.79 9.54
N ILE A 26 9.30 3.17 8.96
CA ILE A 26 7.92 3.67 9.07
C ILE A 26 7.25 2.99 10.26
N GLU A 27 6.74 3.78 11.21
CA GLU A 27 5.90 3.25 12.30
C GLU A 27 4.54 2.84 11.75
N ILE A 28 4.19 1.58 11.97
CA ILE A 28 2.97 0.97 11.47
C ILE A 28 2.04 0.71 12.65
N GLN A 29 0.85 1.29 12.63
CA GLN A 29 -0.25 0.85 13.48
C GLN A 29 -1.25 0.10 12.60
N VAL A 30 -1.41 -1.19 12.88
CA VAL A 30 -2.45 -2.00 12.22
C VAL A 30 -3.75 -1.76 12.96
N VAL A 31 -4.60 -0.92 12.36
CA VAL A 31 -5.95 -0.66 12.88
C VAL A 31 -6.92 -1.61 12.16
N GLU A 32 -7.60 -2.48 12.92
CA GLU A 32 -8.68 -3.28 12.37
C GLU A 32 -9.98 -2.48 12.42
N GLU A 33 -10.35 -1.90 11.28
CA GLU A 33 -11.65 -1.28 11.11
C GLU A 33 -12.64 -2.32 10.54
N PRO A 34 -13.86 -2.45 11.12
CA PRO A 34 -14.84 -3.44 10.66
C PRO A 34 -15.40 -3.12 9.26
N TYR A 35 -15.27 -1.87 8.81
CA TYR A 35 -15.66 -1.40 7.49
C TYR A 35 -14.53 -0.58 6.89
N PRO A 36 -14.37 -0.58 5.55
CA PRO A 36 -13.35 0.24 4.91
C PRO A 36 -13.62 1.72 5.19
N ASN A 37 -12.65 2.44 5.75
CA ASN A 37 -12.74 3.89 5.86
C ASN A 37 -12.78 4.56 4.48
N TYR A 38 -13.07 5.85 4.48
CA TYR A 38 -13.18 6.67 3.27
C TYR A 38 -11.94 6.57 2.36
N GLU A 39 -10.73 6.56 2.93
CA GLU A 39 -9.49 6.44 2.15
C GLU A 39 -9.37 5.07 1.48
N SER A 40 -9.75 4.00 2.19
CA SER A 40 -9.77 2.64 1.66
C SER A 40 -10.80 2.49 0.54
N LEU A 41 -12.00 3.06 0.71
CA LEU A 41 -13.03 3.07 -0.33
C LEU A 41 -12.58 3.80 -1.58
N LYS A 42 -11.96 4.97 -1.41
CA LYS A 42 -11.41 5.76 -2.52
C LYS A 42 -10.28 5.02 -3.26
N ALA A 43 -9.40 4.36 -2.52
CA ALA A 43 -8.33 3.54 -3.11
C ALA A 43 -8.90 2.36 -3.92
N ILE A 44 -9.96 1.70 -3.42
CA ILE A 44 -10.67 0.64 -4.16
C ILE A 44 -11.28 1.21 -5.45
N GLU A 45 -11.97 2.35 -5.36
CA GLU A 45 -12.58 3.03 -6.50
C GLU A 45 -11.55 3.46 -7.56
N ASP A 46 -10.39 3.97 -7.15
CA ASP A 46 -9.31 4.35 -8.07
C ASP A 46 -8.71 3.13 -8.81
N VAL A 47 -8.64 1.97 -8.15
CA VAL A 47 -8.23 0.70 -8.79
C VAL A 47 -9.29 0.21 -9.77
N GLU A 48 -10.57 0.21 -9.39
CA GLU A 48 -11.69 -0.19 -10.26
C GLU A 48 -11.77 0.69 -11.51
N ASN A 49 -11.57 2.00 -11.34
CA ASN A 49 -11.54 2.97 -12.43
C ASN A 49 -10.22 3.01 -13.21
N LYS A 50 -9.27 2.11 -12.92
CA LYS A 50 -7.96 2.02 -13.56
C LYS A 50 -7.17 3.34 -13.53
N LYS A 51 -7.35 4.16 -12.48
CA LYS A 51 -6.61 5.41 -12.23
C LYS A 51 -5.17 5.17 -11.74
N GLY A 52 -4.51 4.16 -12.29
CA GLY A 52 -3.10 3.86 -12.00
C GLY A 52 -2.17 4.47 -13.04
N ILE A 53 -0.90 4.67 -12.66
CA ILE A 53 0.16 4.98 -13.60
C ILE A 53 0.59 3.67 -14.26
N ARG A 54 0.44 3.57 -15.58
CA ARG A 54 0.99 2.45 -16.34
C ARG A 54 2.47 2.71 -16.60
N SER A 55 3.31 1.95 -15.94
CA SER A 55 4.75 1.93 -16.20
C SER A 55 5.12 0.70 -17.03
N LYS A 56 6.09 0.83 -17.93
CA LYS A 56 6.52 -0.28 -18.81
C LYS A 56 7.48 -1.24 -18.10
N ASN A 57 8.17 -0.77 -17.07
CA ASN A 57 9.12 -1.58 -16.31
C ASN A 57 9.25 -1.08 -14.86
N SER A 58 9.86 -1.90 -14.02
CA SER A 58 10.06 -1.58 -12.60
C SER A 58 10.89 -0.31 -12.38
N LYS A 59 11.87 -0.04 -13.24
CA LYS A 59 12.75 1.12 -13.14
C LYS A 59 11.99 2.44 -13.30
N GLU A 60 11.18 2.55 -14.35
CA GLU A 60 10.33 3.71 -14.63
C GLU A 60 9.27 3.91 -13.53
N LEU A 61 8.80 2.82 -12.93
CA LEU A 61 7.90 2.89 -11.78
C LEU A 61 8.60 3.49 -10.56
N PHE A 62 9.81 3.04 -10.22
CA PHE A 62 10.58 3.58 -9.09
C PHE A 62 10.97 5.05 -9.29
N ASP A 63 11.43 5.40 -10.50
CA ASP A 63 11.72 6.79 -10.87
C ASP A 63 10.49 7.70 -10.69
N SER A 64 9.29 7.23 -11.09
CA SER A 64 8.04 8.00 -10.92
C SER A 64 7.59 8.17 -9.47
N LEU A 65 8.01 7.26 -8.58
CA LEU A 65 7.75 7.33 -7.15
C LEU A 65 8.84 8.12 -6.40
N GLY A 66 9.92 8.51 -7.08
CA GLY A 66 11.06 9.22 -6.48
C GLY A 66 11.93 8.35 -5.58
N ILE A 67 12.01 7.04 -5.86
CA ILE A 67 12.74 6.03 -5.08
C ILE A 67 13.80 5.35 -5.93
#